data_AF-A0A7S1HCN9-F1
#
_entry.id   AF-A0A7S1HCN9-F1
#
_cell.length_a   1.000
_cell.length_b   1.000
_cell.length_c   1.000
_cell.angle_alpha   90.00
_cell.angle_beta   90.00
_cell.angle_gamma   90.00
#
_symmetry.space_group_name_H-M   'P 1'
#
loop_
_entity.id
_entity.type
_entity.pdbx_description
1 polymer ?
#
loop_
_entity_poly.entity_id
_entity_poly.type
_entity_poly.pdbx_seq_one_letter_code
_entity_poly.pdbx_strand_id
1 'polypeptide(L)'
;AGTAVWKENEDVLTVFGEEVFTVMLVTASSSIDSGIRMDSLQALTRLCYYMEREPLERVLDLDSVTEVISSLLSSEGASARHIALTLVHVLMVKLDGSILQLLTREGIVCTIQNMSKSSSPPAKASSSSSRHSTSSSEVSERHVESMVKYVVQTHLGAAGAGGKGGVTEVVRKLKAHGETLSQTDSSDEDWATAIREVMSMFAAKDTVSTFEMRTSNICHYLSAALLNATPARWCGFLEAASKVTDDSEGLLPAHVLLAKLVAALNSASGFETGKEDE
;
A
#
# COMPACT_ATOMS: atom_id res chain seq x y z
N ALA A 1 -31.13 -22.64 -24.00
CA ALA A 1 -30.14 -23.15 -24.96
C ALA A 1 -28.73 -22.58 -24.68
N GLY A 2 -28.55 -21.26 -24.55
CA GLY A 2 -27.21 -20.66 -24.38
C GLY A 2 -26.42 -21.05 -23.13
N THR A 3 -27.06 -21.22 -21.97
CA THR A 3 -26.34 -21.53 -20.71
C THR A 3 -25.87 -22.98 -20.58
N ALA A 4 -26.40 -23.91 -21.39
CA ALA A 4 -26.00 -25.31 -21.38
C ALA A 4 -24.63 -25.52 -22.06
N VAL A 5 -24.38 -24.81 -23.16
CA VAL A 5 -23.08 -24.80 -23.87
C VAL A 5 -21.95 -24.32 -22.96
N TRP A 6 -22.24 -23.33 -22.13
CA TRP A 6 -21.28 -22.77 -21.17
C TRP A 6 -20.96 -23.74 -20.03
N LYS A 7 -21.92 -24.57 -19.58
CA LYS A 7 -21.65 -25.63 -18.61
C LYS A 7 -20.77 -26.75 -19.16
N GLU A 8 -20.84 -27.01 -20.46
CA GLU A 8 -20.02 -28.03 -21.13
C GLU A 8 -18.59 -27.53 -21.44
N ASN A 9 -18.33 -26.23 -21.30
CA ASN A 9 -17.05 -25.59 -21.62
C ASN A 9 -16.52 -24.75 -20.44
N GLU A 10 -16.58 -25.31 -19.23
CA GLU A 10 -16.15 -24.65 -17.99
C GLU A 10 -14.67 -24.25 -18.01
N ASP A 11 -13.82 -25.04 -18.65
CA ASP A 11 -12.39 -24.73 -18.84
C ASP A 11 -12.17 -23.45 -19.67
N VAL A 12 -12.94 -23.29 -20.75
CA VAL A 12 -12.86 -22.11 -21.63
C VAL A 12 -13.32 -20.86 -20.90
N LEU A 13 -14.38 -20.98 -20.09
CA LEU A 13 -14.86 -19.87 -19.25
C LEU A 13 -13.85 -19.47 -18.18
N THR A 14 -13.16 -20.44 -17.61
CA THR A 14 -12.11 -20.20 -16.61
C THR A 14 -10.96 -19.42 -17.24
N VAL A 15 -10.43 -19.88 -18.38
CA VAL A 15 -9.36 -19.19 -19.12
C VAL A 15 -9.79 -17.80 -19.56
N PHE A 16 -11.01 -17.66 -20.09
CA PHE A 16 -11.55 -16.35 -20.46
C PHE A 16 -11.65 -15.41 -19.26
N GLY A 17 -12.12 -15.90 -18.11
CA GLY A 17 -12.19 -15.13 -16.88
C GLY A 17 -10.82 -14.63 -16.42
N GLU A 18 -9.79 -15.47 -16.54
CA GLU A 18 -8.40 -15.15 -16.20
C GLU A 18 -7.78 -14.08 -17.11
N GLU A 19 -8.03 -14.19 -18.42
CA GLU A 19 -7.58 -13.19 -19.40
C GLU A 19 -8.28 -11.85 -19.14
N VAL A 20 -9.60 -11.86 -18.97
CA VAL A 20 -10.37 -10.65 -18.66
C VAL A 20 -9.91 -10.03 -17.35
N PHE A 21 -9.63 -10.83 -16.32
CA PHE A 21 -9.10 -10.36 -15.05
C PHE A 21 -7.80 -9.58 -15.24
N THR A 22 -6.85 -10.18 -15.96
CA THR A 22 -5.54 -9.59 -16.23
C THR A 22 -5.68 -8.26 -16.98
N VAL A 23 -6.52 -8.22 -18.01
CA VAL A 23 -6.78 -6.98 -18.78
C VAL A 23 -7.42 -5.91 -17.90
N MET A 24 -8.38 -6.28 -17.04
CA MET A 24 -9.02 -5.32 -16.12
C MET A 24 -8.03 -4.76 -15.10
N LEU A 25 -7.14 -5.59 -14.55
CA LEU A 25 -6.10 -5.16 -13.60
C LEU A 25 -5.14 -4.17 -14.26
N VAL A 26 -4.61 -4.51 -15.44
CA VAL A 26 -3.72 -3.62 -16.21
C VAL A 26 -4.41 -2.30 -16.54
N THR A 27 -5.67 -2.35 -16.99
CA THR A 27 -6.45 -1.16 -17.32
C THR A 27 -6.67 -0.28 -16.08
N ALA A 28 -7.01 -0.88 -14.94
CA ALA A 28 -7.20 -0.16 -13.69
C ALA A 28 -5.92 0.53 -13.18
N SER A 29 -4.76 -0.07 -13.43
CA SER A 29 -3.47 0.47 -13.01
C SER A 29 -2.87 1.50 -13.98
N SER A 30 -3.15 1.39 -15.28
CA SER A 30 -2.53 2.23 -16.33
C SER A 30 -3.44 3.31 -16.93
N SER A 31 -4.75 3.25 -16.70
CA SER A 31 -5.69 4.20 -17.28
C SER A 31 -5.51 5.61 -16.71
N ILE A 32 -5.27 6.57 -17.60
CA ILE A 32 -5.23 8.01 -17.31
C ILE A 32 -6.67 8.55 -17.11
N ASP A 33 -7.64 7.95 -17.80
CA ASP A 33 -9.05 8.30 -17.63
C ASP A 33 -9.60 7.72 -16.33
N SER A 34 -10.09 8.61 -15.47
CA SER A 34 -10.61 8.27 -14.15
C SER A 34 -11.90 7.43 -14.22
N GLY A 35 -12.75 7.67 -15.23
CA GLY A 35 -13.98 6.89 -15.43
C GLY A 35 -13.68 5.45 -15.80
N ILE A 36 -12.85 5.24 -16.83
CA ILE A 36 -12.41 3.91 -17.29
C ILE A 36 -11.69 3.17 -16.15
N ARG A 37 -10.85 3.88 -15.39
CA ARG A 37 -10.18 3.32 -14.22
C ARG A 37 -11.18 2.84 -13.16
N MET A 38 -12.19 3.64 -12.84
CA MET A 38 -13.20 3.27 -11.85
C MET A 38 -14.11 2.12 -12.31
N ASP A 39 -14.49 2.10 -13.59
CA ASP A 39 -15.30 1.03 -14.17
C ASP A 39 -14.53 -0.30 -14.24
N SER A 40 -13.25 -0.26 -14.63
CA SER A 40 -12.38 -1.44 -14.62
C SER A 40 -12.14 -1.98 -13.21
N LEU A 41 -12.00 -1.11 -12.20
CA LEU A 41 -11.91 -1.53 -10.80
C LEU A 41 -13.19 -2.17 -10.27
N GLN A 42 -14.36 -1.66 -10.66
CA GLN A 42 -15.64 -2.30 -10.32
C GLN A 42 -15.78 -3.66 -11.01
N ALA A 43 -15.40 -3.76 -12.28
CA ALA A 43 -15.39 -5.02 -13.02
C ALA A 43 -14.43 -6.03 -12.35
N LEU A 44 -13.22 -5.60 -12.00
CA LEU A 44 -12.23 -6.42 -11.29
C LEU A 44 -12.78 -6.94 -9.96
N THR A 45 -13.43 -6.08 -9.18
CA THR A 45 -14.04 -6.47 -7.90
C THR A 45 -15.11 -7.55 -8.09
N ARG A 46 -15.93 -7.44 -9.15
CA ARG A 46 -16.94 -8.44 -9.49
C ARG A 46 -16.29 -9.75 -9.96
N LEU A 47 -15.23 -9.68 -10.76
CA LEU A 47 -14.47 -10.86 -11.17
C LEU A 47 -13.89 -11.60 -9.96
N CYS A 48 -13.24 -10.90 -9.01
CA CYS A 48 -12.77 -11.50 -7.76
C CYS A 48 -13.90 -12.21 -6.99
N TYR A 49 -15.11 -11.64 -7.00
CA TYR A 49 -16.26 -12.21 -6.30
C TYR A 49 -16.74 -13.51 -6.95
N TYR A 50 -16.85 -13.53 -8.28
CA TYR A 50 -17.40 -14.67 -9.02
C TYR A 50 -16.36 -15.77 -9.30
N MET A 51 -15.09 -15.44 -9.47
CA MET A 51 -14.04 -16.42 -9.72
C MET A 51 -13.85 -17.34 -8.52
N GLU A 52 -13.58 -18.61 -8.80
CA GLU A 52 -13.17 -19.57 -7.77
C GLU A 52 -11.75 -19.28 -7.29
N ARG A 53 -11.39 -19.86 -6.14
CA ARG A 53 -10.11 -19.60 -5.48
C ARG A 53 -8.92 -19.98 -6.36
N GLU A 54 -8.93 -21.17 -6.93
CA GLU A 54 -7.79 -21.69 -7.72
C GLU A 54 -7.49 -20.83 -8.96
N PRO A 55 -8.47 -20.45 -9.82
CA PRO A 55 -8.27 -19.48 -10.89
C PRO A 55 -7.80 -18.11 -10.39
N LEU A 56 -8.38 -17.61 -9.30
CA LEU A 56 -8.04 -16.30 -8.75
C LEU A 56 -6.58 -16.28 -8.29
N GLU A 57 -6.11 -17.28 -7.54
CA GLU A 57 -4.72 -17.40 -7.08
C GLU A 57 -3.72 -17.46 -8.25
N ARG A 58 -4.11 -17.96 -9.43
CA ARG A 58 -3.24 -18.00 -10.61
C ARG A 58 -3.03 -16.65 -11.28
N VAL A 59 -4.03 -15.77 -11.28
CA VAL A 59 -3.97 -14.46 -11.97
C VAL A 59 -3.74 -13.28 -11.05
N LEU A 60 -3.89 -13.49 -9.74
CA LEU A 60 -3.82 -12.42 -8.77
C LEU A 60 -2.35 -12.08 -8.47
N ASP A 61 -1.86 -11.03 -9.12
CA ASP A 61 -0.64 -10.36 -8.68
C ASP A 61 -0.95 -9.57 -7.39
N LEU A 62 -0.63 -10.20 -6.27
CA LEU A 62 -0.90 -9.71 -4.93
C LEU A 62 -0.24 -8.35 -4.64
N ASP A 63 0.97 -8.10 -5.15
CA ASP A 63 1.66 -6.83 -4.92
C ASP A 63 0.96 -5.70 -5.72
N SER A 64 0.63 -5.93 -6.99
CA SER A 64 -0.13 -4.98 -7.81
C SER A 64 -1.51 -4.65 -7.21
N VAL A 65 -2.23 -5.67 -6.74
CA VAL A 65 -3.58 -5.50 -6.19
C VAL A 65 -3.56 -4.74 -4.87
N THR A 66 -2.57 -5.00 -4.01
CA THR A 66 -2.43 -4.27 -2.75
C THR A 66 -2.00 -2.82 -2.98
N GLU A 67 -1.16 -2.53 -3.97
CA GLU A 67 -0.86 -1.16 -4.38
C GLU A 67 -2.13 -0.42 -4.84
N VAL A 68 -2.95 -1.06 -5.69
CA VAL A 68 -4.22 -0.52 -6.15
C VAL A 68 -5.15 -0.21 -4.96
N ILE A 69 -5.32 -1.16 -4.02
CA ILE A 69 -6.15 -0.96 -2.82
C ILE A 69 -5.65 0.23 -2.00
N SER A 70 -4.33 0.30 -1.75
CA SER A 70 -3.72 1.38 -0.97
C SER A 70 -3.96 2.75 -1.62
N SER A 71 -3.83 2.83 -2.95
CA SER A 71 -4.11 4.05 -3.72
C SER A 71 -5.57 4.49 -3.62
N LEU A 72 -6.52 3.55 -3.65
CA LEU A 72 -7.95 3.83 -3.59
C LEU A 72 -8.40 4.22 -2.18
N LEU A 73 -7.83 3.61 -1.15
CA LEU A 73 -8.08 4.00 0.24
C LEU A 73 -7.58 5.41 0.56
N SER A 74 -6.50 5.83 -0.10
CA SER A 74 -5.94 7.18 0.02
C SER A 74 -6.72 8.23 -0.78
N SER A 75 -7.69 7.82 -1.59
CA SER A 75 -8.50 8.74 -2.40
C SER A 75 -9.52 9.51 -1.57
N GLU A 76 -9.73 10.77 -1.90
CA GLU A 76 -10.80 11.59 -1.32
C GLU A 76 -12.20 11.07 -1.70
N GLY A 77 -12.33 10.39 -2.84
CA GLY A 77 -13.61 9.92 -3.38
C GLY A 77 -14.20 8.74 -2.61
N ALA A 78 -15.44 8.90 -2.12
CA ALA A 78 -16.19 7.85 -1.43
C ALA A 78 -16.34 6.57 -2.26
N SER A 79 -16.59 6.69 -3.57
CA SER A 79 -16.68 5.55 -4.48
C SER A 79 -15.37 4.76 -4.58
N ALA A 80 -14.22 5.43 -4.63
CA ALA A 80 -12.91 4.77 -4.68
C ALA A 80 -12.63 4.00 -3.40
N ARG A 81 -12.85 4.64 -2.24
CA ARG A 81 -12.73 3.99 -0.93
C ARG A 81 -13.67 2.80 -0.78
N HIS A 82 -14.91 2.92 -1.25
CA HIS A 82 -15.88 1.83 -1.22
C HIS A 82 -15.44 0.62 -2.07
N ILE A 83 -14.94 0.87 -3.29
CA ILE A 83 -14.40 -0.21 -4.13
C ILE A 83 -13.22 -0.88 -3.43
N ALA A 84 -12.30 -0.12 -2.84
CA ALA A 84 -11.16 -0.67 -2.12
C ALA A 84 -11.59 -1.57 -0.95
N LEU A 85 -12.54 -1.11 -0.14
CA LEU A 85 -13.08 -1.89 0.99
C LEU A 85 -13.81 -3.14 0.53
N THR A 86 -14.53 -3.06 -0.60
CA THR A 86 -15.21 -4.22 -1.20
C THR A 86 -14.21 -5.22 -1.72
N LEU A 87 -13.16 -4.77 -2.39
CA LEU A 87 -12.09 -5.63 -2.88
C LEU A 87 -11.36 -6.31 -1.73
N VAL A 88 -11.00 -5.58 -0.67
CA VAL A 88 -10.45 -6.16 0.58
C VAL A 88 -11.39 -7.22 1.15
N HIS A 89 -12.68 -6.91 1.28
CA HIS A 89 -13.65 -7.88 1.79
C HIS A 89 -13.68 -9.17 0.97
N VAL A 90 -13.77 -9.06 -0.35
CA VAL A 90 -13.85 -10.21 -1.27
C VAL A 90 -12.57 -11.05 -1.19
N LEU A 91 -11.40 -10.42 -1.24
CA LEU A 91 -10.13 -11.13 -1.18
C LEU A 91 -9.95 -11.86 0.16
N MET A 92 -10.34 -11.23 1.28
CA MET A 92 -10.29 -11.85 2.60
C MET A 92 -11.24 -13.04 2.75
N VAL A 93 -12.37 -13.05 2.03
CA VAL A 93 -13.28 -14.20 1.99
C VAL A 93 -12.73 -15.33 1.11
N LYS A 94 -12.00 -14.99 0.02
CA LYS A 94 -11.59 -15.96 -1.01
C LYS A 94 -10.23 -16.61 -0.78
N LEU A 95 -9.28 -15.90 -0.19
CA LEU A 95 -7.85 -16.28 -0.15
C LEU A 95 -7.35 -16.64 1.25
N ASP A 96 -8.25 -16.83 2.20
CA ASP A 96 -7.96 -17.16 3.60
C ASP A 96 -7.01 -16.14 4.27
N GLY A 97 -6.26 -16.58 5.28
CA GLY A 97 -5.37 -15.73 6.10
C GLY A 97 -4.10 -15.23 5.42
N SER A 98 -3.74 -15.69 4.22
CA SER A 98 -2.51 -15.29 3.53
C SER A 98 -2.54 -13.81 3.10
N ILE A 99 -3.70 -13.36 2.61
CA ILE A 99 -3.92 -11.97 2.22
C ILE A 99 -3.87 -11.01 3.42
N LEU A 100 -4.29 -11.45 4.62
CA LEU A 100 -4.28 -10.60 5.81
C LEU A 100 -2.87 -10.16 6.20
N GLN A 101 -1.90 -11.08 6.13
CA GLN A 101 -0.49 -10.76 6.42
C GLN A 101 0.03 -9.71 5.43
N LEU A 102 -0.30 -9.87 4.16
CA LEU A 102 0.08 -8.93 3.11
C LEU A 102 -0.58 -7.55 3.27
N LEU A 103 -1.90 -7.51 3.53
CA LEU A 103 -2.63 -6.26 3.78
C LEU A 103 -2.12 -5.56 5.05
N THR A 104 -1.66 -6.32 6.04
CA THR A 104 -1.02 -5.77 7.23
C THR A 104 0.33 -5.17 6.89
N ARG A 105 1.16 -5.92 6.13
CA ARG A 105 2.46 -5.47 5.62
C ARG A 105 2.30 -4.15 4.86
N GLU A 106 1.41 -4.08 3.88
CA GLU A 106 1.18 -2.86 3.09
C GLU A 106 0.39 -1.76 3.83
N GLY A 107 0.12 -1.92 5.12
CA GLY A 107 -0.52 -0.90 5.96
C GLY A 107 -2.00 -0.67 5.71
N ILE A 108 -2.61 -1.43 4.80
CA ILE A 108 -4.03 -1.34 4.45
C ILE A 108 -4.91 -1.57 5.68
N VAL A 109 -4.55 -2.56 6.51
CA VAL A 109 -5.25 -2.83 7.78
C VAL A 109 -5.22 -1.61 8.70
N CYS A 110 -4.07 -0.95 8.81
CA CYS A 110 -3.91 0.25 9.63
C CYS A 110 -4.76 1.41 9.09
N THR A 111 -4.73 1.63 7.77
CA THR A 111 -5.53 2.66 7.09
C THR A 111 -7.02 2.46 7.35
N ILE A 112 -7.54 1.25 7.15
CA ILE A 112 -8.96 0.92 7.39
C ILE A 112 -9.33 1.12 8.87
N GLN A 113 -8.47 0.69 9.80
CA GLN A 113 -8.70 0.91 11.23
C GLN A 113 -8.70 2.40 11.60
N ASN A 114 -7.83 3.22 11.02
CA ASN A 114 -7.79 4.65 11.27
C ASN A 114 -9.05 5.36 10.72
N MET A 115 -9.56 4.93 9.55
CA MET A 115 -10.83 5.40 9.00
C MET A 115 -12.01 5.10 9.94
N SER A 116 -11.96 4.00 10.69
CA SER A 116 -13.00 3.70 11.69
C SER A 116 -12.96 4.66 12.90
N LYS A 117 -11.75 5.11 13.28
CA LYS A 117 -11.49 5.97 14.45
C LYS A 117 -11.72 7.46 14.19
N SER A 118 -11.52 7.92 12.94
CA SER A 118 -11.73 9.33 12.58
C SER A 118 -13.21 9.73 12.55
N SER A 119 -14.14 8.79 12.72
CA SER A 119 -15.58 9.08 12.88
C SER A 119 -15.90 9.68 14.25
N SER A 120 -15.62 10.97 14.43
CA SER A 120 -16.13 11.75 15.58
C SER A 120 -17.67 11.91 15.49
N PRO A 121 -18.40 12.09 16.62
CA PRO A 121 -19.87 12.01 16.63
C PRO A 121 -20.52 13.13 15.80
N PRO A 122 -21.74 12.90 15.25
CA PRO A 122 -22.31 13.74 14.22
C PRO A 122 -22.75 15.10 14.80
N ALA A 123 -22.08 16.18 14.41
CA ALA A 123 -22.62 17.52 14.54
C ALA A 123 -23.76 17.69 13.50
N LYS A 124 -24.95 18.06 13.99
CA LYS A 124 -26.16 18.29 13.20
C LYS A 124 -26.04 19.50 12.27
N ALA A 125 -26.57 19.33 11.04
CA ALA A 125 -27.23 20.30 10.15
C ALA A 125 -26.42 21.56 9.72
N SER A 126 -26.48 22.12 8.53
CA SER A 126 -27.42 22.11 7.39
C SER A 126 -26.79 22.94 6.27
N SER A 127 -26.95 22.55 5.01
CA SER A 127 -27.43 23.47 3.95
C SER A 127 -27.63 22.74 2.62
N SER A 128 -28.79 22.99 2.05
CA SER A 128 -29.26 22.56 0.74
C SER A 128 -28.54 23.29 -0.40
N SER A 129 -28.17 22.58 -1.45
CA SER A 129 -28.33 23.09 -2.81
C SER A 129 -28.55 21.95 -3.79
N SER A 130 -29.65 22.04 -4.53
CA SER A 130 -30.04 21.11 -5.59
C SER A 130 -29.31 21.45 -6.88
N ARG A 131 -28.71 20.46 -7.54
CA ARG A 131 -28.65 20.38 -9.01
C ARG A 131 -28.76 18.93 -9.46
N HIS A 132 -29.55 18.73 -10.50
CA HIS A 132 -30.02 17.47 -11.05
C HIS A 132 -29.08 17.02 -12.19
N SER A 133 -28.47 15.83 -12.06
CA SER A 133 -27.83 15.10 -13.18
C SER A 133 -27.83 13.59 -12.89
N THR A 134 -28.54 12.83 -13.72
CA THR A 134 -28.36 11.40 -14.09
C THR A 134 -27.93 10.39 -13.00
N SER A 135 -28.84 9.46 -12.73
CA SER A 135 -28.73 8.30 -11.84
C SER A 135 -27.52 7.40 -12.09
N SER A 136 -26.42 7.66 -11.37
CA SER A 136 -25.55 6.62 -10.82
C SER A 136 -25.58 6.83 -9.31
N SER A 137 -25.88 5.79 -8.55
CA SER A 137 -26.09 5.90 -7.11
C SER A 137 -24.78 6.37 -6.44
N GLU A 138 -24.64 7.69 -6.21
CA GLU A 138 -23.45 8.24 -5.56
C GLU A 138 -23.27 7.56 -4.20
N VAL A 139 -22.13 6.90 -4.04
CA VAL A 139 -21.80 6.22 -2.79
C VAL A 139 -21.57 7.29 -1.73
N SER A 140 -22.53 7.43 -0.81
CA SER A 140 -22.39 8.38 0.30
C SER A 140 -21.27 7.97 1.27
N GLU A 141 -20.63 8.94 1.93
CA GLU A 141 -19.66 8.69 3.01
C GLU A 141 -20.20 7.75 4.10
N ARG A 142 -21.50 7.84 4.41
CA ARG A 142 -22.14 6.96 5.40
C ARG A 142 -22.09 5.49 5.01
N HIS A 143 -22.16 5.19 3.71
CA HIS A 143 -22.00 3.83 3.20
C HIS A 143 -20.56 3.36 3.31
N VAL A 144 -19.58 4.25 3.06
CA VAL A 144 -18.16 3.94 3.27
C VAL A 144 -17.90 3.65 4.74
N GLU A 145 -18.36 4.48 5.66
CA GLU A 145 -18.23 4.27 7.11
C GLU A 145 -18.85 2.93 7.57
N SER A 146 -20.03 2.60 7.04
CA SER A 146 -20.70 1.33 7.33
C SER A 146 -19.88 0.14 6.83
N MET A 147 -19.29 0.25 5.63
CA MET A 147 -18.43 -0.77 5.06
C MET A 147 -17.11 -0.90 5.84
N VAL A 148 -16.51 0.20 6.29
CA VAL A 148 -15.33 0.18 7.17
C VAL A 148 -15.63 -0.59 8.44
N LYS A 149 -16.74 -0.28 9.12
CA LYS A 149 -17.16 -0.99 10.35
C LYS A 149 -17.35 -2.48 10.09
N TYR A 150 -18.01 -2.82 8.98
CA TYR A 150 -18.23 -4.21 8.59
C TYR A 150 -16.92 -4.96 8.34
N VAL A 151 -15.99 -4.40 7.56
CA VAL A 151 -14.69 -5.02 7.27
C VAL A 151 -13.88 -5.19 8.56
N VAL A 152 -13.83 -4.16 9.41
CA VAL A 152 -13.11 -4.23 10.69
C VAL A 152 -13.68 -5.33 11.59
N GLN A 153 -15.01 -5.37 11.75
CA GLN A 153 -15.67 -6.33 12.63
C GLN A 153 -15.55 -7.77 12.12
N THR A 154 -15.70 -7.97 10.81
CA THR A 154 -15.76 -9.31 10.19
C THR A 154 -14.37 -9.92 10.05
N HIS A 155 -13.39 -9.10 9.64
CA HIS A 155 -12.11 -9.61 9.17
C HIS A 155 -10.92 -9.24 10.04
N LEU A 156 -10.98 -8.11 10.76
CA LEU A 156 -9.84 -7.57 11.51
C LEU A 156 -9.97 -7.74 13.03
N GLY A 157 -11.19 -8.02 13.52
CA GLY A 157 -11.50 -8.35 14.90
C GLY A 157 -11.30 -7.21 15.91
N ALA A 158 -11.92 -7.34 17.10
CA ALA A 158 -11.76 -6.40 18.21
C ALA A 158 -10.37 -6.47 18.89
N ALA A 159 -9.60 -7.55 18.65
CA ALA A 159 -8.26 -7.74 19.22
C ALA A 159 -7.22 -6.74 18.68
N GLY A 160 -7.49 -6.07 17.54
CA GLY A 160 -6.71 -4.94 17.06
C GLY A 160 -7.02 -3.60 17.76
N ALA A 161 -8.06 -3.54 18.60
CA ALA A 161 -8.48 -2.31 19.29
C ALA A 161 -7.73 -2.07 20.61
N GLY A 162 -6.98 -3.05 21.13
CA GLY A 162 -6.18 -2.92 22.36
C GLY A 162 -4.74 -2.41 22.14
N GLY A 163 -4.25 -2.41 20.89
CA GLY A 163 -2.97 -1.79 20.56
C GLY A 163 -3.16 -0.28 20.43
N LYS A 164 -2.51 0.50 21.31
CA LYS A 164 -2.39 1.96 21.17
C LYS A 164 -2.16 2.30 19.69
N GLY A 165 -3.06 3.09 19.13
CA GLY A 165 -3.12 3.33 17.70
C GLY A 165 -1.80 3.81 17.11
N GLY A 166 -1.50 3.31 15.91
CA GLY A 166 -1.04 4.16 14.82
C GLY A 166 0.28 3.78 14.16
N VAL A 167 1.14 2.99 14.79
CA VAL A 167 2.53 2.85 14.35
C VAL A 167 3.02 1.44 14.69
N THR A 168 3.38 0.63 13.68
CA THR A 168 4.02 -0.69 13.92
C THR A 168 5.31 -0.48 14.72
N GLU A 169 5.77 -1.49 15.45
CA GLU A 169 7.06 -1.42 16.16
C GLU A 169 8.18 -0.98 15.22
N VAL A 170 8.16 -1.50 13.99
CA VAL A 170 9.09 -1.16 12.92
C VAL A 170 9.00 0.33 12.56
N VAL A 171 7.79 0.89 12.33
CA VAL A 171 7.67 2.34 12.02
C VAL A 171 8.20 3.20 13.17
N ARG A 172 7.97 2.81 14.43
CA ARG A 172 8.44 3.59 15.57
C ARG A 172 9.96 3.58 15.66
N LYS A 173 10.57 2.41 15.48
CA LYS A 173 12.03 2.25 15.46
C LYS A 173 12.65 3.01 14.29
N LEU A 174 12.11 2.85 13.08
CA LEU A 174 12.57 3.57 11.89
C LEU A 174 12.47 5.08 12.09
N LYS A 175 11.36 5.58 12.65
CA LYS A 175 11.21 7.01 12.92
C LYS A 175 12.24 7.50 13.94
N ALA A 176 12.44 6.78 15.05
CA ALA A 176 13.41 7.15 16.08
C ALA A 176 14.84 7.19 15.52
N HIS A 177 15.25 6.16 14.78
CA HIS A 177 16.57 6.14 14.14
C HIS A 177 16.69 7.21 13.04
N GLY A 178 15.64 7.45 12.26
CA GLY A 178 15.60 8.52 11.26
C GLY A 178 15.80 9.91 11.86
N GLU A 179 15.17 10.18 13.01
CA GLU A 179 15.39 11.42 13.77
C GLU A 179 16.85 11.55 14.22
N THR A 180 17.48 10.48 14.73
CA THR A 180 18.92 10.47 15.06
C THR A 180 19.78 10.77 13.83
N LEU A 181 19.46 10.21 12.67
CA LEU A 181 20.19 10.45 11.41
C LEU A 181 20.09 11.89 10.92
N SER A 182 18.98 12.57 11.23
CA SER A 182 18.74 13.97 10.85
C SER A 182 19.40 14.99 11.78
N GLN A 183 19.89 14.57 12.95
CA GLN A 183 20.55 15.47 13.90
C GLN A 183 21.99 15.75 13.46
N THR A 184 22.28 17.02 13.18
CA THR A 184 23.62 17.49 12.77
C THR A 184 24.66 17.35 13.88
N ASP A 185 24.22 17.39 15.14
CA ASP A 185 25.09 17.40 16.32
C ASP A 185 25.35 15.98 16.88
N SER A 186 24.80 14.95 16.23
CA SER A 186 25.02 13.56 16.62
C SER A 186 26.47 13.13 16.44
N SER A 187 26.99 12.29 17.34
CA SER A 187 28.30 11.67 17.16
C SER A 187 28.31 10.80 15.91
N ASP A 188 29.44 10.71 15.22
CA ASP A 188 29.60 9.79 14.09
C ASP A 188 29.36 8.32 14.50
N GLU A 189 29.62 7.96 15.77
CA GLU A 189 29.26 6.63 16.30
C GLU A 189 27.75 6.42 16.47
N ASP A 190 27.02 7.45 16.92
CA ASP A 190 25.56 7.38 17.06
C ASP A 190 24.91 7.28 15.69
N TRP A 191 25.42 8.05 14.72
CA TRP A 191 24.99 8.00 13.33
C TRP A 191 25.23 6.63 12.71
N ALA A 192 26.44 6.07 12.87
CA ALA A 192 26.78 4.74 12.37
C ALA A 192 25.96 3.63 13.04
N THR A 193 25.60 3.80 14.31
CA THR A 193 24.73 2.87 15.03
C THR A 193 23.30 2.94 14.50
N ALA A 194 22.74 4.15 14.32
CA ALA A 194 21.41 4.33 13.76
C ALA A 194 21.30 3.74 12.34
N ILE A 195 22.32 3.93 11.49
CA ILE A 195 22.35 3.34 10.14
C ILE A 195 22.43 1.82 10.19
N ARG A 196 23.25 1.21 11.07
CA ARG A 196 23.30 -0.25 11.20
C ARG A 196 21.97 -0.83 11.66
N GLU A 197 21.31 -0.20 12.63
CA GLU A 197 20.00 -0.65 13.11
C GLU A 197 18.95 -0.55 12.00
N VAL A 198 18.89 0.58 11.27
CA VAL A 198 18.00 0.72 10.11
C VAL A 198 18.27 -0.38 9.08
N MET A 199 19.53 -0.58 8.69
CA MET A 199 19.92 -1.61 7.72
C MET A 199 19.57 -3.04 8.19
N SER A 200 19.73 -3.35 9.48
CA SER A 200 19.36 -4.65 10.05
C SER A 200 17.85 -4.93 9.95
N MET A 201 17.02 -3.89 10.07
CA MET A 201 15.57 -4.02 9.94
C MET A 201 15.14 -4.37 8.51
N PHE A 202 15.91 -3.94 7.51
CA PHE A 202 15.67 -4.33 6.11
C PHE A 202 16.27 -5.70 5.74
N ALA A 203 17.28 -6.16 6.48
CA ALA A 203 17.91 -7.47 6.30
C ALA A 203 17.08 -8.63 6.90
N ALA A 204 16.18 -8.33 7.84
CA ALA A 204 15.30 -9.33 8.43
C ALA A 204 14.35 -9.95 7.40
N LYS A 205 13.97 -11.23 7.62
CA LYS A 205 13.05 -12.00 6.75
C LYS A 205 11.69 -11.31 6.52
N ASP A 206 11.29 -10.45 7.44
CA ASP A 206 10.13 -9.57 7.32
C ASP A 206 10.62 -8.21 6.81
N THR A 207 10.82 -8.08 5.50
CA THR A 207 11.29 -6.85 4.87
C THR A 207 10.38 -5.67 5.24
N VAL A 208 10.99 -4.53 5.60
CA VAL A 208 10.26 -3.29 5.89
C VAL A 208 9.34 -2.97 4.72
N SER A 209 8.04 -2.84 5.03
CA SER A 209 7.06 -2.63 3.97
C SER A 209 7.10 -1.23 3.39
N THR A 210 6.48 -1.04 2.23
CA THR A 210 6.35 0.28 1.61
C THR A 210 5.58 1.25 2.52
N PHE A 211 4.57 0.76 3.25
CA PHE A 211 3.86 1.53 4.26
C PHE A 211 4.78 1.95 5.41
N GLU A 212 5.59 1.04 5.92
CA GLU A 212 6.45 1.33 7.06
C GLU A 212 7.54 2.33 6.69
N MET A 213 8.06 2.24 5.47
CA MET A 213 8.99 3.23 4.90
C MET A 213 8.34 4.61 4.76
N ARG A 214 7.12 4.69 4.20
CA ARG A 214 6.41 5.98 4.04
C ARG A 214 6.04 6.60 5.38
N THR A 215 5.47 5.82 6.29
CA THR A 215 4.95 6.34 7.56
C THR A 215 6.05 6.73 8.54
N SER A 216 7.21 6.08 8.47
CA SER A 216 8.38 6.45 9.27
C SER A 216 9.13 7.65 8.73
N ASN A 217 8.85 8.10 7.50
CA ASN A 217 9.66 9.06 6.76
C ASN A 217 11.14 8.67 6.65
N ILE A 218 11.49 7.39 6.81
CA ILE A 218 12.89 6.95 6.85
C ILE A 218 13.64 7.28 5.57
N CYS A 219 12.98 7.23 4.41
CA CYS A 219 13.60 7.61 3.14
C CYS A 219 14.01 9.08 3.12
N HIS A 220 13.18 9.96 3.69
CA HIS A 220 13.49 11.39 3.78
C HIS A 220 14.66 11.63 4.74
N TYR A 221 14.65 10.96 5.90
CA TYR A 221 15.75 11.05 6.87
C TYR A 221 17.08 10.55 6.28
N LEU A 222 17.08 9.40 5.60
CA LEU A 222 18.26 8.84 4.94
C LEU A 222 18.77 9.75 3.82
N SER A 223 17.88 10.29 2.98
CA SER A 223 18.23 11.25 1.94
C SER A 223 18.93 12.47 2.52
N ALA A 224 18.31 13.13 3.49
CA ALA A 224 18.86 14.32 4.14
C ALA A 224 20.18 14.04 4.87
N ALA A 225 20.29 12.88 5.50
CA ALA A 225 21.49 12.47 6.21
C ALA A 225 22.67 12.18 5.27
N LEU A 226 22.42 11.51 4.14
CA LEU A 226 23.46 11.15 3.17
C LEU A 226 23.92 12.36 2.35
N LEU A 227 23.02 13.28 1.99
CA LEU A 227 23.37 14.52 1.31
C LEU A 227 24.32 15.40 2.13
N ASN A 228 24.20 15.36 3.45
CA ASN A 228 25.04 16.13 4.38
C ASN A 228 26.09 15.26 5.10
N ALA A 229 26.32 14.03 4.65
CA ALA A 229 27.21 13.10 5.32
C ALA A 229 28.69 13.48 5.15
N THR A 230 29.44 13.42 6.25
CA THR A 230 30.90 13.48 6.24
C THR A 230 31.49 12.24 5.56
N PRO A 231 32.76 12.26 5.10
CA PRO A 231 33.41 11.07 4.56
C PRO A 231 33.35 9.86 5.51
N ALA A 232 33.45 10.09 6.82
CA ALA A 232 33.34 9.03 7.83
C ALA A 232 31.94 8.40 7.87
N ARG A 233 30.88 9.22 7.81
CA ARG A 233 29.49 8.73 7.74
C ARG A 233 29.21 7.98 6.44
N TRP A 234 29.77 8.43 5.31
CA TRP A 234 29.70 7.69 4.04
C TRP A 234 30.33 6.31 4.13
N CYS A 235 31.52 6.19 4.74
CA CYS A 235 32.15 4.89 4.98
C CYS A 235 31.30 4.00 5.87
N GLY A 236 30.73 4.54 6.96
CA GLY A 236 29.84 3.80 7.86
C GLY A 236 28.57 3.29 7.17
N PHE A 237 28.00 4.07 6.25
CA PHE A 237 26.87 3.64 5.42
C PHE A 237 27.25 2.49 4.49
N LEU A 238 28.37 2.60 3.78
CA LEU A 238 28.83 1.56 2.86
C LEU A 238 29.15 0.25 3.59
N GLU A 239 29.76 0.33 4.77
CA GLU A 239 30.04 -0.85 5.61
C GLU A 239 28.75 -1.50 6.13
N ALA A 240 27.76 -0.71 6.53
CA ALA A 240 26.46 -1.24 6.94
C ALA A 240 25.72 -1.90 5.76
N ALA A 241 25.77 -1.29 4.58
CA ALA A 241 25.16 -1.83 3.36
C ALA A 241 25.84 -3.13 2.92
N SER A 242 27.17 -3.25 3.03
CA SER A 242 27.90 -4.47 2.65
C SER A 242 27.61 -5.65 3.58
N LYS A 243 27.40 -5.41 4.88
CA LYS A 243 27.05 -6.47 5.83
C LYS A 243 25.67 -7.07 5.54
N VAL A 244 24.72 -6.25 5.07
CA VAL A 244 23.40 -6.74 4.63
C VAL A 244 23.50 -7.63 3.39
N THR A 245 24.49 -7.41 2.52
CA THR A 245 24.69 -8.26 1.33
C THR A 245 25.35 -9.60 1.62
N ASP A 246 26.19 -9.70 2.66
CA ASP A 246 26.94 -10.92 2.98
C ASP A 246 26.09 -11.94 3.76
N ASP A 247 25.18 -11.49 4.62
CA ASP A 247 24.35 -12.38 5.47
C ASP A 247 23.10 -12.93 4.77
N SER A 248 22.74 -12.39 3.61
CA SER A 248 21.64 -12.91 2.80
C SER A 248 22.16 -13.83 1.69
N GLU A 249 21.82 -15.12 1.71
CA GLU A 249 22.05 -16.07 0.60
C GLU A 249 21.27 -15.73 -0.70
N GLY A 250 20.99 -14.46 -0.95
CA GLY A 250 20.37 -13.96 -2.17
C GLY A 250 20.59 -12.47 -2.32
N LEU A 251 20.91 -12.03 -3.54
CA LEU A 251 21.19 -10.65 -3.96
C LEU A 251 20.09 -9.59 -3.65
N LEU A 252 19.01 -9.94 -2.96
CA LEU A 252 17.74 -9.20 -2.96
C LEU A 252 17.65 -8.03 -1.95
N PRO A 253 18.10 -8.10 -0.69
CA PRO A 253 17.74 -7.08 0.31
C PRO A 253 18.38 -5.70 0.07
N ALA A 254 19.70 -5.66 -0.19
CA ALA A 254 20.41 -4.41 -0.36
C ALA A 254 20.07 -3.70 -1.68
N HIS A 255 19.89 -4.45 -2.78
CA HIS A 255 19.47 -3.89 -4.06
C HIS A 255 18.04 -3.37 -4.01
N VAL A 256 17.12 -4.02 -3.28
CA VAL A 256 15.76 -3.51 -3.06
C VAL A 256 15.80 -2.24 -2.21
N LEU A 257 16.63 -2.18 -1.18
CA LEU A 257 16.79 -0.98 -0.37
C LEU A 257 17.39 0.17 -1.17
N LEU A 258 18.47 -0.07 -1.91
CA LEU A 258 19.07 0.90 -2.82
C LEU A 258 18.09 1.33 -3.91
N ALA A 259 17.35 0.41 -4.54
CA ALA A 259 16.35 0.74 -5.54
C ALA A 259 15.21 1.57 -4.95
N LYS A 260 14.73 1.24 -3.75
CA LYS A 260 13.69 2.02 -3.04
C LYS A 260 14.22 3.36 -2.54
N LEU A 261 15.48 3.44 -2.11
CA LEU A 261 16.14 4.68 -1.71
C LEU A 261 16.36 5.59 -2.92
N VAL A 262 16.84 5.04 -4.05
CA VAL A 262 16.97 5.73 -5.33
C VAL A 262 15.61 6.18 -5.84
N ALA A 263 14.58 5.33 -5.78
CA ALA A 263 13.22 5.73 -6.12
C ALA A 263 12.70 6.85 -5.21
N ALA A 264 12.95 6.77 -3.90
CA ALA A 264 12.58 7.81 -2.95
C ALA A 264 13.34 9.13 -3.20
N LEU A 265 14.65 9.07 -3.49
CA LEU A 265 15.50 10.21 -3.85
C LEU A 265 15.05 10.86 -5.17
N ASN A 266 14.69 10.04 -6.17
CA ASN A 266 14.14 10.51 -7.44
C ASN A 266 12.74 11.13 -7.27
N SER A 267 11.93 10.64 -6.33
CA SER A 267 10.62 11.23 -6.02
C SER A 267 10.71 12.46 -5.10
N ALA A 268 11.77 12.58 -4.31
CA ALA A 268 12.04 13.73 -3.43
C ALA A 268 12.64 14.92 -4.19
N SER A 269 13.10 14.71 -5.42
CA SER A 269 13.55 15.77 -6.31
C SER A 269 12.48 16.08 -7.36
N GLY A 270 11.94 17.30 -7.29
CA GLY A 270 11.73 18.08 -8.49
C GLY A 270 13.09 18.30 -9.15
N PHE A 271 13.63 17.25 -9.79
CA PHE A 271 14.78 17.33 -10.67
C PHE A 271 14.28 17.99 -11.96
N GLU A 272 14.00 19.29 -11.89
CA GLU A 272 13.97 20.12 -13.09
C GLU A 272 15.35 20.00 -13.72
N THR A 273 15.44 19.12 -14.71
CA THR A 273 16.47 19.18 -15.74
C THR A 273 16.51 20.61 -16.24
N GLY A 274 17.69 21.22 -16.18
CA GLY A 274 17.91 22.65 -16.33
C GLY A 274 17.02 23.32 -17.38
N LYS A 275 16.30 24.36 -16.94
CA LYS A 275 16.14 25.51 -17.81
C LYS A 275 17.48 26.23 -17.84
N GLU A 276 18.19 26.03 -18.93
CA GLU A 276 19.22 26.96 -19.37
C GLU A 276 18.55 28.34 -19.47
N ASP A 277 19.13 29.31 -18.77
CA ASP A 277 18.83 30.71 -18.99
C ASP A 277 19.25 31.08 -20.42
N GLU A 278 18.27 31.33 -21.28
CA GLU A 278 18.39 32.17 -22.48
C GLU A 278 17.18 33.12 -22.58
#